data_AF-X0WHG2-F1
#
_entry.id   AF-X0WHG2-F1
#
_cell.length_a   1.000
_cell.length_b   1.000
_cell.length_c   1.000
_cell.angle_alpha   90.00
_cell.angle_beta   90.00
_cell.angle_gamma   90.00
#
_symmetry.space_group_name_H-M   'P 1'
#
loop_
_entity.id
_entity.type
_entity.pdbx_description
1 polymer ?
#
loop_
_entity_poly.entity_id
_entity_poly.type
_entity_poly.pdbx_seq_one_letter_code
_entity_poly.pdbx_strand_id
1 'polypeptide(L)'
;MPDFTITPEIREMRQKVRAFMDEYIYPNEEFIIEGGDEALALMKELQAKVKKMGMWAPHLPAEAGGMGIGFMSYVYINEILGRSAFAPFAFGSQA
;
A
#
# COMPACT_ATOMS: atom_id res chain seq x y z
N MET A 1 25.03 -9.42 7.15
CA MET A 1 23.79 -8.87 7.75
C MET A 1 23.06 -8.07 6.68
N PRO A 2 21.72 -8.04 6.67
CA PRO A 2 20.97 -7.16 5.77
C PRO A 2 21.38 -5.69 6.01
N ASP A 3 21.43 -4.90 4.94
CA ASP A 3 21.59 -3.44 5.04
C ASP A 3 20.23 -2.82 5.39
N PHE A 4 20.17 -2.14 6.54
CA PHE A 4 18.97 -1.49 7.06
C PHE A 4 18.99 0.04 6.85
N THR A 5 19.84 0.52 5.95
CA THR A 5 19.91 1.94 5.61
C THR A 5 18.64 2.38 4.90
N ILE A 6 17.95 3.38 5.46
CA ILE A 6 16.81 4.02 4.81
C ILE A 6 17.33 5.05 3.82
N THR A 7 17.36 4.69 2.54
CA THR A 7 17.75 5.60 1.47
C THR A 7 16.71 6.72 1.27
N PRO A 8 17.06 7.83 0.58
CA PRO A 8 16.10 8.86 0.22
C PRO A 8 14.86 8.33 -0.52
N GLU A 9 15.04 7.35 -1.41
CA GLU A 9 13.96 6.72 -2.18
C GLU A 9 13.01 5.93 -1.26
N ILE A 10 13.55 5.16 -0.32
CA ILE A 10 12.74 4.46 0.69
C ILE A 10 11.98 5.46 1.55
N ARG A 11 12.62 6.57 1.93
CA ARG A 11 11.98 7.63 2.73
C ARG A 11 10.81 8.27 1.99
N GLU A 12 10.98 8.58 0.71
CA GLU A 12 9.93 9.16 -0.13
C GLU A 12 8.76 8.19 -0.30
N MET A 13 9.04 6.91 -0.59
CA MET A 13 7.99 5.87 -0.68
C MET A 13 7.21 5.76 0.63
N ARG A 14 7.90 5.71 1.79
CA ARG A 14 7.25 5.67 3.10
C ARG A 14 6.35 6.89 3.34
N GLN A 15 6.76 8.08 2.90
CA GLN A 15 5.95 9.30 3.02
C GLN A 15 4.69 9.21 2.16
N LYS A 16 4.79 8.77 0.90
CA LYS A 16 3.64 8.58 0.01
C LYS A 16 2.65 7.57 0.59
N VAL A 17 3.13 6.45 1.15
CA VAL A 17 2.26 5.47 1.80
C VAL A 17 1.58 6.06 3.02
N ARG A 18 2.29 6.75 3.91
CA ARG A 18 1.67 7.39 5.09
C ARG A 18 0.58 8.38 4.69
N ALA A 19 0.86 9.27 3.74
CA ALA A 19 -0.13 10.21 3.24
C ALA A 19 -1.38 9.50 2.71
N PHE A 20 -1.20 8.40 1.95
CA PHE A 20 -2.33 7.62 1.46
C PHE A 20 -3.13 6.96 2.61
N MET A 21 -2.45 6.45 3.62
CA MET A 21 -3.10 5.86 4.80
C MET A 21 -3.94 6.91 5.54
N ASP A 22 -3.37 8.08 5.79
CA ASP A 22 -4.01 9.18 6.52
C ASP A 22 -5.19 9.79 5.76
N GLU A 23 -5.09 9.89 4.43
CA GLU A 23 -6.12 10.50 3.59
C GLU A 23 -7.25 9.53 3.22
N TYR A 24 -6.94 8.24 3.02
CA TYR A 24 -7.88 7.30 2.41
C TYR A 24 -8.19 6.07 3.24
N ILE A 25 -7.22 5.50 3.96
CA ILE A 25 -7.45 4.23 4.66
C ILE A 25 -8.09 4.50 6.02
N TYR A 26 -7.38 5.17 6.93
CA TYR A 26 -7.84 5.37 8.31
C TYR A 26 -9.23 6.04 8.39
N PRO A 27 -9.56 7.07 7.61
CA PRO A 27 -10.88 7.71 7.69
C PRO A 27 -12.04 6.82 7.21
N ASN A 28 -11.75 5.77 6.43
CA ASN A 28 -12.77 4.91 5.83
C ASN A 28 -12.81 3.52 6.45
N GLU A 29 -12.03 3.21 7.49
CA GLU A 29 -11.97 1.85 8.05
C GLU A 29 -13.32 1.36 8.57
N GLU A 30 -14.05 2.18 9.33
CA GLU A 30 -15.38 1.81 9.84
C GLU A 30 -16.36 1.50 8.69
N PHE A 31 -16.36 2.35 7.66
CA PHE A 31 -17.19 2.13 6.47
C PHE A 31 -16.81 0.85 5.71
N ILE A 32 -15.51 0.55 5.60
CA ILE A 32 -15.03 -0.69 4.95
C ILE A 32 -15.40 -1.92 5.81
N ILE A 33 -15.39 -1.81 7.14
CA ILE A 33 -15.82 -2.87 8.08
C ILE A 33 -17.30 -3.18 7.92
N GLU A 34 -18.14 -2.15 7.81
CA GLU A 34 -19.59 -2.31 7.58
C GLU A 34 -19.88 -3.09 6.29
N GLY A 35 -19.04 -2.91 5.27
CA GLY A 35 -19.11 -3.66 4.02
C GLY A 35 -20.25 -3.18 3.11
N GLY A 36 -20.68 -4.05 2.18
CA GLY A 36 -21.67 -3.70 1.16
C GLY A 36 -21.07 -3.25 -0.17
N ASP A 37 -21.95 -2.96 -1.13
CA ASP A 37 -21.55 -2.66 -2.51
C ASP A 37 -20.77 -1.34 -2.62
N GLU A 38 -21.13 -0.35 -1.80
CA GLU A 38 -20.46 0.94 -1.75
C GLU A 38 -19.06 0.84 -1.15
N ALA A 39 -18.86 0.03 -0.11
CA ALA A 39 -17.53 -0.26 0.45
C ALA A 39 -16.62 -0.97 -0.56
N LEU A 40 -17.17 -1.93 -1.33
CA LEU A 40 -16.46 -2.60 -2.41
C LEU A 40 -16.12 -1.63 -3.56
N ALA A 41 -17.02 -0.71 -3.88
CA ALA A 41 -16.78 0.34 -4.87
C ALA A 41 -15.64 1.26 -4.42
N LEU A 42 -15.67 1.74 -3.17
CA LEU A 42 -14.60 2.54 -2.58
C LEU A 42 -13.27 1.81 -2.65
N MET A 43 -13.20 0.54 -2.23
CA MET A 43 -11.96 -0.23 -2.29
C MET A 43 -11.39 -0.30 -3.72
N LYS A 44 -12.23 -0.51 -4.74
CA LYS A 44 -11.80 -0.49 -6.15
C LYS A 44 -11.25 0.89 -6.57
N GLU A 45 -11.86 1.97 -6.10
CA GLU A 45 -11.35 3.32 -6.35
C GLU A 45 -9.99 3.56 -5.69
N LEU A 46 -9.82 3.11 -4.45
CA LEU A 46 -8.53 3.18 -3.75
C LEU A 46 -7.45 2.39 -4.46
N GLN A 47 -7.75 1.17 -4.92
CA GLN A 47 -6.82 0.37 -5.74
C GLN A 47 -6.45 1.10 -7.04
N ALA A 48 -7.41 1.75 -7.70
CA ALA A 48 -7.14 2.53 -8.90
C ALA A 48 -6.24 3.74 -8.63
N LYS A 49 -6.40 4.42 -7.47
CA LYS A 49 -5.50 5.50 -7.04
C LYS A 49 -4.08 4.97 -6.80
N VAL A 50 -3.92 3.86 -6.07
CA VAL A 50 -2.61 3.24 -5.82
C VAL A 50 -1.92 2.85 -7.13
N LYS A 51 -2.66 2.27 -8.09
CA LYS A 51 -2.14 1.97 -9.44
C LYS A 51 -1.65 3.23 -10.16
N LYS A 52 -2.41 4.32 -10.13
CA LYS A 52 -2.00 5.62 -10.73
C LYS A 52 -0.76 6.21 -10.06
N MET A 53 -0.57 5.96 -8.76
CA MET A 53 0.64 6.35 -8.03
C MET A 53 1.86 5.47 -8.34
N GLY A 54 1.69 4.39 -9.11
CA GLY A 54 2.74 3.41 -9.39
C GLY A 54 3.13 2.59 -8.16
N MET A 55 2.25 2.46 -7.17
CA MET A 55 2.53 1.78 -5.89
C MET A 55 1.82 0.43 -5.75
N TRP A 56 1.29 -0.10 -6.85
CA TRP A 56 0.54 -1.35 -6.87
C TRP A 56 1.43 -2.57 -6.72
N ALA A 57 0.99 -3.53 -5.90
CA ALA A 57 1.65 -4.81 -5.67
C ALA A 57 3.16 -4.66 -5.36
N PRO A 58 3.53 -3.98 -4.26
CA PRO A 58 4.92 -3.69 -3.91
C PRO A 58 5.79 -4.93 -3.66
N HIS A 59 5.17 -6.09 -3.42
CA HIS A 59 5.83 -7.37 -3.19
C HIS A 59 6.14 -8.13 -4.49
N LEU A 60 5.58 -7.72 -5.63
CA LEU A 60 5.77 -8.38 -6.91
C LEU A 60 6.90 -7.73 -7.73
N PRO A 61 7.61 -8.52 -8.55
CA PRO A 61 8.56 -7.99 -9.51
C PRO A 61 7.86 -7.23 -10.64
N ALA A 62 8.60 -6.37 -11.36
CA ALA A 62 8.05 -5.52 -12.40
C ALA A 62 7.47 -6.34 -13.58
N GLU A 63 8.08 -7.47 -13.90
CA GLU A 63 7.65 -8.39 -14.96
C GLU A 63 6.29 -9.04 -14.66
N ALA A 64 5.91 -9.10 -13.38
CA ALA A 64 4.60 -9.56 -12.92
C ALA A 64 3.59 -8.42 -12.69
N GLY A 65 3.92 -7.19 -13.09
CA GLY A 65 3.07 -6.01 -12.93
C GLY A 65 3.12 -5.37 -11.53
N GLY A 66 4.13 -5.69 -10.72
CA GLY A 66 4.40 -5.06 -9.43
C GLY A 66 5.39 -3.90 -9.51
N MET A 67 5.79 -3.38 -8.35
CA MET A 67 6.71 -2.23 -8.30
C MET A 67 8.18 -2.59 -8.59
N GLY A 68 8.59 -3.85 -8.39
CA GLY A 68 9.99 -4.25 -8.60
C GLY A 68 11.02 -3.56 -7.68
N ILE A 69 10.61 -3.07 -6.51
CA ILE A 69 11.42 -2.23 -5.60
C ILE A 69 12.42 -3.00 -4.72
N GLY A 70 12.46 -4.33 -4.85
CA GLY A 70 13.28 -5.20 -4.02
C GLY A 70 12.74 -5.43 -2.61
N PHE A 71 13.31 -6.42 -1.93
CA PHE A 71 12.80 -6.94 -0.65
C PHE A 71 12.85 -5.91 0.48
N MET A 72 13.98 -5.21 0.68
CA MET A 72 14.11 -4.27 1.80
C MET A 72 13.16 -3.08 1.68
N SER A 73 13.02 -2.50 0.48
CA SER A 73 12.04 -1.44 0.22
C SER A 73 10.61 -1.90 0.53
N TYR A 74 10.26 -3.12 0.13
CA TYR A 74 8.97 -3.73 0.46
C TYR A 74 8.78 -3.87 1.98
N VAL A 75 9.76 -4.36 2.73
CA VAL A 75 9.69 -4.48 4.21
C VAL A 75 9.34 -3.14 4.86
N TYR A 76 10.00 -2.05 4.44
CA TYR A 76 9.73 -0.73 5.00
C TYR A 76 8.36 -0.16 4.61
N ILE A 77 7.83 -0.50 3.44
CA ILE A 77 6.46 -0.13 3.07
C ILE A 77 5.46 -0.97 3.86
N ASN A 78 5.70 -2.27 3.97
CA ASN A 78 4.81 -3.22 4.64
C ASN A 78 4.67 -2.93 6.14
N GLU A 79 5.71 -2.43 6.81
CA GLU A 79 5.64 -1.91 8.19
C GLU A 79 4.52 -0.86 8.38
N ILE A 80 4.25 -0.06 7.35
CA ILE A 80 3.21 0.98 7.38
C ILE A 80 1.85 0.38 7.00
N LEU A 81 1.82 -0.45 5.94
CA LEU A 81 0.58 -1.11 5.50
C LEU A 81 -0.01 -2.01 6.59
N GLY A 82 0.83 -2.69 7.38
CA GLY A 82 0.41 -3.55 8.47
C GLY A 82 -0.31 -2.83 9.63
N ARG A 83 -0.42 -1.51 9.60
CA ARG A 83 -1.19 -0.72 10.58
C ARG A 83 -2.70 -0.78 10.36
N SER A 84 -3.15 -1.28 9.20
CA SER A 84 -4.55 -1.46 8.87
C SER A 84 -4.76 -2.82 8.21
N ALA A 85 -5.83 -3.52 8.57
CA ALA A 85 -6.23 -4.75 7.90
C ALA A 85 -6.63 -4.52 6.42
N PHE A 86 -6.99 -3.29 6.05
CA PHE A 86 -7.52 -2.95 4.72
C PHE A 86 -6.46 -2.43 3.76
N ALA A 87 -5.36 -1.88 4.28
CA ALA A 87 -4.28 -1.34 3.45
C ALA A 87 -3.66 -2.38 2.50
N PRO A 88 -3.40 -3.64 2.89
CA PRO A 88 -2.92 -4.65 1.94
C PRO A 88 -3.86 -4.84 0.74
N PHE A 89 -5.18 -4.79 0.94
CA PHE A 89 -6.15 -4.89 -0.16
C PHE A 89 -6.11 -3.67 -1.09
N ALA A 90 -5.98 -2.46 -0.54
CA ALA A 90 -5.85 -1.24 -1.33
C ALA A 90 -4.55 -1.22 -2.16
N PHE A 91 -3.47 -1.80 -1.63
CA PHE A 91 -2.17 -1.87 -2.31
C PHE A 91 -1.95 -3.11 -3.16
N GLY A 92 -2.94 -4.02 -3.22
CA GLY A 92 -2.80 -5.27 -3.98
C GLY A 92 -1.70 -6.16 -3.42
N SER A 93 -1.52 -6.15 -2.10
CA SER A 93 -0.53 -6.93 -1.36
C SER A 93 -1.14 -7.73 -0.21
N GLN A 94 -2.44 -8.05 -0.30
CA GLN A 94 -3.06 -9.04 0.56
C GLN A 94 -2.39 -10.40 0.32
N ALA A 95 -1.99 -11.07 1.39
CA ALA A 95 -1.36 -12.38 1.41
C ALA A 95 -2.25 -13.36 2.17
#